data_AF-A0A2X1JHZ6-F1
#
_entry.id   AF-A0A2X1JHZ6-F1
#
_cell.length_a   1.000
_cell.length_b   1.000
_cell.length_c   1.000
_cell.angle_alpha   90.00
_cell.angle_beta   90.00
_cell.angle_gamma   90.00
#
_symmetry.space_group_name_H-M   'P 1'
#
loop_
_entity.id
_entity.type
_entity.pdbx_description
1 polymer ?
#
loop_
_entity_poly.entity_id
_entity_poly.type
_entity_poly.pdbx_seq_one_letter_code
_entity_poly.pdbx_strand_id
1 'polypeptide(L)' 'MRRTADHVISARSDDKRRRYFGQLLEELEIYQEKLRIWQAPPQVTEPVHRLAGMLHKYQHALTDS' A
#
# COMPACT_ATOMS: atom_id res chain seq x y z
N MET A 1 -10.81 -31.95 -10.83
CA MET A 1 -11.32 -30.88 -9.94
C MET A 1 -10.17 -29.98 -9.45
N ARG A 2 -9.49 -29.25 -10.35
CA ARG A 2 -8.40 -28.32 -10.00
C ARG A 2 -8.81 -26.85 -10.01
N ARG A 3 -9.88 -26.50 -10.72
CA ARG A 3 -10.29 -25.10 -10.96
C ARG A 3 -10.82 -24.35 -9.74
N THR A 4 -11.34 -25.05 -8.72
CA THR A 4 -11.90 -24.40 -7.52
C THR A 4 -10.83 -24.10 -6.47
N ALA A 5 -9.74 -24.88 -6.43
CA ALA A 5 -8.65 -24.68 -5.47
C ALA A 5 -7.81 -23.44 -5.80
N ASP A 6 -7.54 -23.21 -7.09
CA ASP A 6 -6.78 -22.03 -7.54
C ASP A 6 -7.57 -20.72 -7.29
N HIS A 7 -8.90 -20.75 -7.40
CA HIS A 7 -9.76 -19.59 -7.16
C HIS A 7 -9.89 -19.21 -5.67
N VAL A 8 -9.84 -20.20 -4.78
CA VAL A 8 -9.84 -19.96 -3.33
C VAL A 8 -8.48 -19.42 -2.88
N ILE A 9 -7.38 -19.84 -3.52
CA ILE A 9 -6.04 -19.32 -3.22
C ILE A 9 -5.89 -17.88 -3.73
N SER A 10 -6.39 -17.54 -4.92
CA SER A 10 -6.38 -16.16 -5.42
C SER A 10 -7.20 -15.25 -4.52
N ALA A 11 -8.50 -15.53 -4.30
CA ALA A 11 -9.37 -14.68 -3.50
C ALA A 11 -8.84 -14.41 -2.07
N ARG A 12 -8.28 -15.44 -1.40
CA ARG A 12 -7.64 -15.27 -0.07
C ARG A 12 -6.33 -14.50 -0.14
N SER A 13 -5.58 -14.64 -1.21
CA SER A 13 -4.34 -13.90 -1.46
C SER A 13 -4.65 -12.43 -1.74
N ASP A 14 -5.70 -12.14 -2.50
CA ASP A 14 -6.10 -10.80 -2.91
C ASP A 14 -6.66 -10.03 -1.71
N ASP A 15 -7.48 -10.66 -0.86
CA ASP A 15 -7.93 -10.07 0.40
C ASP A 15 -6.78 -9.78 1.38
N LYS A 16 -5.81 -10.70 1.50
CA LYS A 16 -4.61 -10.47 2.32
C LYS A 16 -3.75 -9.36 1.74
N ARG A 17 -3.54 -9.34 0.43
CA ARG A 17 -2.79 -8.31 -0.29
C ARG A 17 -3.45 -6.96 -0.10
N ARG A 18 -4.79 -6.86 -0.22
CA ARG A 18 -5.55 -5.64 0.08
C ARG A 18 -5.37 -5.18 1.51
N ARG A 19 -5.42 -6.10 2.48
CA ARG A 19 -5.20 -5.78 3.90
C ARG A 19 -3.78 -5.26 4.16
N TYR A 20 -2.75 -5.96 3.71
CA TYR A 20 -1.35 -5.54 3.91
C TYR A 20 -1.03 -4.24 3.16
N PHE A 21 -1.62 -4.04 1.98
CA PHE A 21 -1.49 -2.81 1.20
C PHE A 21 -2.13 -1.62 1.92
N GLY A 22 -3.34 -1.81 2.47
CA GLY A 22 -3.98 -0.79 3.30
C GLY A 22 -3.14 -0.45 4.55
N GLN A 23 -2.61 -1.47 5.23
CA GLN A 23 -1.72 -1.27 6.38
C GLN A 23 -0.45 -0.51 5.98
N LEU A 24 0.15 -0.83 4.84
CA LEU A 24 1.32 -0.10 4.33
C LEU A 24 1.02 1.39 4.10
N LEU A 25 -0.15 1.71 3.53
CA LEU A 25 -0.56 3.10 3.31
C LEU A 25 -0.75 3.84 4.64
N GLU A 26 -1.41 3.22 5.61
CA GLU A 26 -1.61 3.80 6.95
C GLU A 26 -0.26 4.09 7.65
N GLU A 27 0.67 3.14 7.61
CA GLU A 27 2.02 3.35 8.16
C GLU A 27 2.78 4.47 7.43
N LEU A 28 2.60 4.60 6.10
CA LEU A 28 3.18 5.68 5.31
C LEU A 28 2.59 7.06 5.65
N GLU A 29 1.30 7.14 5.96
CA GLU A 29 0.67 8.38 6.45
C GLU A 29 1.24 8.78 7.81
N ILE A 30 1.33 7.84 8.75
CA ILE A 30 1.94 8.07 10.07
C ILE A 30 3.40 8.53 9.91
N TYR A 31 4.15 7.91 9.01
CA TYR A 31 5.54 8.27 8.76
C TYR A 31 5.68 9.68 8.16
N GLN A 32 4.83 10.06 7.19
CA GLN A 32 4.80 11.42 6.65
C GLN A 32 4.45 12.46 7.71
N GLU A 33 3.52 12.16 8.62
CA GLU A 33 3.18 13.05 9.72
C GLU A 33 4.36 13.25 10.68
N LYS A 34 5.10 12.18 10.99
CA LYS A 34 6.35 12.27 11.75
C LYS A 34 7.38 13.14 11.03
N LEU A 35 7.59 12.93 9.73
CA LEU A 35 8.52 13.75 8.96
C LEU A 35 8.15 15.25 8.99
N ARG A 36 6.85 15.57 8.97
CA ARG A 36 6.35 16.94 9.09
C ARG A 36 6.66 17.54 10.46
N ILE A 37 6.32 16.83 11.54
CA ILE A 37 6.56 17.25 12.93
C ILE A 37 8.06 17.51 13.16
N TRP A 38 8.91 16.66 12.60
CA TRP A 38 10.36 16.69 12.78
C TRP A 38 11.06 17.65 11.82
N GLN A 39 10.30 18.35 10.96
CA GLN A 39 10.81 19.26 9.93
C GLN A 39 11.91 18.61 9.09
N ALA A 40 11.69 17.34 8.71
CA ALA A 40 12.65 16.57 7.95
C ALA A 40 12.97 17.26 6.61
N PRO A 41 14.21 17.15 6.11
CA PRO A 41 14.64 17.86 4.93
C PRO A 41 13.85 17.41 3.68
N PRO A 42 13.64 18.30 2.68
CA PRO A 42 12.91 18.00 1.44
C PRO A 42 13.41 16.75 0.71
N GLN A 43 14.71 16.48 0.81
CA GLN A 43 15.36 15.29 0.24
C GLN A 43 14.77 13.96 0.74
N VAL A 44 14.14 13.93 1.92
CA VAL A 44 13.49 12.75 2.50
C VAL A 44 11.97 12.84 2.39
N THR A 45 11.39 14.04 2.52
CA THR A 45 9.92 14.21 2.50
C THR A 45 9.33 14.09 1.09
N GLU A 46 9.99 14.64 0.06
CA GLU A 46 9.48 14.58 -1.31
C GLU A 46 9.43 13.18 -1.91
N PRO A 47 10.46 12.32 -1.77
CA PRO A 47 10.39 10.96 -2.30
C PRO A 47 9.30 10.12 -1.62
N VAL A 48 9.13 10.29 -0.30
CA VAL A 48 8.10 9.58 0.48
C VAL A 48 6.71 10.03 0.05
N HIS A 49 6.51 11.33 -0.15
CA HIS A 49 5.25 11.86 -0.64
C HIS A 49 4.91 11.36 -2.06
N ARG A 50 5.91 11.35 -2.96
CA ARG A 50 5.76 10.80 -4.31
C ARG A 50 5.42 9.31 -4.29
N LEU A 51 6.08 8.54 -3.44
CA LEU A 51 5.82 7.11 -3.29
C LEU A 51 4.39 6.86 -2.75
N ALA A 52 3.97 7.58 -1.71
CA ALA A 52 2.62 7.47 -1.17
C ALA A 52 1.55 7.78 -2.24
N GLY A 53 1.75 8.87 -2.99
CA GLY A 53 0.86 9.24 -4.09
C GLY A 53 0.83 8.21 -5.22
N MET A 54 1.96 7.57 -5.51
CA MET A 54 2.03 6.48 -6.50
C MET A 54 1.29 5.23 -6.00
N LEU A 55 1.48 4.85 -4.75
CA LEU A 55 0.80 3.71 -4.13
C LEU A 55 -0.72 3.92 -4.13
N HIS A 56 -1.22 5.10 -3.77
CA HIS A 56 -2.66 5.40 -3.85
C HIS A 56 -3.22 5.23 -5.27
N LYS A 57 -2.48 5.67 -6.30
CA LYS A 57 -2.92 5.50 -7.71
C LYS A 57 -2.97 4.03 -8.13
N TYR A 58 -2.07 3.21 -7.61
CA TYR A 58 -2.04 1.78 -7.91
C TYR A 58 -2.87 0.93 -6.96
N GLN A 59 -3.54 1.52 -5.96
CA GLN A 59 -4.36 0.79 -5.00
C GLN A 59 -5.34 -0.15 -5.72
N HIS A 60 -6.17 0.37 -6.62
CA HIS A 60 -7.12 -0.44 -7.39
C HIS A 60 -6.44 -1.51 -8.24
N ALA A 61 -5.37 -1.16 -8.96
CA ALA A 61 -4.63 -2.12 -9.79
C ALA A 61 -4.00 -3.26 -8.97
N LEU A 62 -3.59 -2.98 -7.74
CA LEU A 62 -2.92 -3.94 -6.84
C LEU A 62 -3.89 -4.66 -5.91
N THR A 63 -5.12 -4.17 -5.72
CA THR A 63 -6.11 -4.77 -4.82
C THR A 63 -7.31 -5.41 -5.53
N ASP A 64 -7.58 -5.06 -6.79
CA ASP A 64 -8.70 -5.61 -7.58
C ASP A 64 -8.29 -6.73 -8.56
N SER A 65 -7.05 -7.24 -8.48
CA SER A 65 -6.59 -8.44 -9.23
C SER A 65 -7.05 -9.73 -8.59
#